data_AF-A0A929EIE4-F1
#
_entry.id   AF-A0A929EIE4-F1
#
_cell.length_a   1.000
_cell.length_b   1.000
_cell.length_c   1.000
_cell.angle_alpha   90.00
_cell.angle_beta   90.00
_cell.angle_gamma   90.00
#
_symmetry.space_group_name_H-M   'P 1'
#
loop_
_entity.id
_entity.type
_entity.pdbx_description
1 polymer ?
#
loop_
_entity_poly.entity_id
_entity_poly.type
_entity_poly.pdbx_seq_one_letter_code
_entity_poly.pdbx_strand_id
1 'polypeptide(L)'
;MENHFPKVRFIIDSTVGAKDATAEITAAVKRVFASVNGFYEIKVTRPNDDAATLAKEARYKDYSGVVVCGGDDVVREASLSLVESDT
;
A
#
# COMPACT_ATOMS: atom_id res chain seq x y z
N MET A 1 -5.76 27.44 -1.21
CA MET A 1 -5.09 26.25 -1.77
C MET A 1 -5.94 25.07 -1.38
N GLU A 2 -6.56 24.38 -2.33
CA GLU A 2 -7.18 23.09 -2.04
C GLU A 2 -6.05 22.14 -1.66
N ASN A 3 -6.09 21.61 -0.43
CA ASN A 3 -5.18 20.55 -0.02
C ASN A 3 -5.54 19.30 -0.82
N HIS A 4 -4.97 19.18 -2.03
CA HIS A 4 -5.00 17.94 -2.79
C HIS A 4 -4.27 16.89 -1.97
N PHE A 5 -5.02 15.95 -1.39
CA PHE A 5 -4.39 14.88 -0.65
C PHE A 5 -3.63 13.99 -1.66
N PRO A 6 -2.34 13.73 -1.42
CA PRO A 6 -1.49 13.00 -2.34
C PRO A 6 -2.04 11.60 -2.66
N LYS A 7 -1.70 11.07 -3.84
CA LYS A 7 -2.12 9.74 -4.28
C LYS A 7 -1.35 8.67 -3.51
N VAL A 8 -2.02 7.89 -2.65
CA VAL A 8 -1.35 6.92 -1.76
C VAL A 8 -1.80 5.48 -2.05
N ARG A 9 -0.86 4.52 -2.03
CA ARG A 9 -1.17 3.09 -2.15
C ARG A 9 -1.02 2.39 -0.80
N PHE A 10 -2.06 1.69 -0.40
CA PHE A 10 -2.04 0.75 0.72
C PHE A 10 -1.80 -0.65 0.18
N ILE A 11 -0.75 -1.31 0.63
CA ILE A 11 -0.45 -2.72 0.34
C ILE A 11 -0.69 -3.49 1.63
N ILE A 12 -1.64 -4.41 1.61
CA ILE A 12 -2.00 -5.23 2.75
C ILE A 12 -1.56 -6.65 2.45
N ASP A 13 -0.67 -7.21 3.27
CA ASP A 13 -0.30 -8.60 3.13
C ASP A 13 -1.51 -9.51 3.45
N SER A 14 -1.84 -10.44 2.55
CA SER A 14 -2.90 -11.41 2.74
C SER A 14 -2.71 -12.30 3.98
N THR A 15 -1.48 -12.45 4.46
CA THR A 15 -1.13 -13.26 5.64
C THR A 15 -1.03 -12.46 6.93
N VAL A 16 -1.29 -11.15 6.88
CA VAL A 16 -1.13 -10.29 8.06
C VAL A 16 -2.15 -10.63 9.16
N GLY A 17 -1.66 -10.71 10.40
CA GLY A 17 -2.50 -10.80 11.59
C GLY A 17 -3.30 -12.10 11.71
N ALA A 18 -4.36 -12.03 12.52
CA ALA A 18 -5.29 -13.14 12.71
C ALA A 18 -6.28 -13.23 11.54
N LYS A 19 -7.15 -14.25 11.57
CA LYS A 19 -8.25 -14.39 10.62
C LYS A 19 -9.03 -13.06 10.49
N ASP A 20 -9.35 -12.69 9.26
CA ASP A 20 -10.12 -11.49 8.89
C ASP A 20 -9.39 -10.13 9.03
N ALA A 21 -8.14 -10.10 9.49
CA ALA A 21 -7.38 -8.84 9.67
C ALA A 21 -7.26 -8.01 8.38
N THR A 22 -7.14 -8.63 7.22
CA THR A 22 -7.09 -7.92 5.93
C THR A 22 -8.37 -7.13 5.64
N ALA A 23 -9.54 -7.69 6.00
CA ALA A 23 -10.83 -7.04 5.84
C ALA A 23 -10.99 -5.88 6.85
N GLU A 24 -10.54 -6.08 8.09
CA GLU A 24 -10.54 -5.05 9.13
C GLU A 24 -9.66 -3.86 8.76
N ILE A 25 -8.43 -4.11 8.31
CA ILE A 25 -7.50 -3.07 7.84
C ILE A 25 -8.10 -2.34 6.63
N THR A 26 -8.64 -3.07 5.66
CA THR A 26 -9.30 -2.48 4.48
C THR A 26 -10.45 -1.56 4.90
N ALA A 27 -11.29 -1.98 5.84
CA ALA A 27 -12.40 -1.18 6.35
C ALA A 27 -11.91 0.05 7.12
N ALA A 28 -10.84 -0.08 7.90
CA ALA A 28 -10.22 1.02 8.62
C ALA A 28 -9.67 2.10 7.67
N VAL A 29 -8.90 1.70 6.65
CA VAL A 29 -8.39 2.62 5.62
C VAL A 29 -9.54 3.34 4.92
N LYS A 30 -10.57 2.60 4.47
CA LYS A 30 -11.75 3.20 3.83
C LYS A 30 -12.46 4.21 4.73
N ARG A 31 -12.61 3.91 6.01
CA ARG A 31 -13.26 4.82 6.98
C ARG A 31 -12.47 6.10 7.18
N VAL A 32 -11.15 6.01 7.33
CA VAL A 32 -10.27 7.17 7.54
C VAL A 32 -10.24 8.06 6.30
N PHE A 33 -10.16 7.46 5.11
CA PHE A 33 -10.05 8.22 3.86
C PHE A 33 -11.38 8.61 3.25
N ALA A 34 -12.52 8.13 3.77
CA ALA A 34 -13.86 8.56 3.32
C ALA A 34 -14.09 10.06 3.52
N SER A 35 -13.45 10.68 4.52
CA SER A 35 -13.56 12.10 4.84
C SER A 35 -12.45 12.96 4.23
N VAL A 36 -11.56 12.38 3.42
CA VAL A 36 -10.37 13.05 2.89
C VAL A 36 -10.55 13.31 1.39
N ASN A 37 -10.34 14.55 0.96
CA ASN A 37 -10.30 14.90 -0.47
C ASN A 37 -8.98 14.45 -1.09
N GLY A 38 -8.96 13.23 -1.63
CA GLY A 38 -7.87 12.72 -2.46
C GLY A 38 -8.09 11.30 -2.96
N PHE A 39 -7.04 10.71 -3.53
CA PHE A 39 -7.10 9.39 -4.14
C PHE A 39 -6.24 8.39 -3.36
N TYR A 40 -6.85 7.30 -2.90
CA TYR A 40 -6.12 6.17 -2.34
C TYR A 40 -6.50 4.89 -3.08
N GLU A 41 -5.58 3.93 -3.10
CA GLU A 41 -5.84 2.59 -3.61
C GLU A 41 -5.40 1.55 -2.60
N ILE A 42 -6.24 0.53 -2.38
CA ILE A 42 -5.93 -0.61 -1.52
C ILE A 42 -5.64 -1.82 -2.41
N LYS A 43 -4.50 -2.48 -2.18
CA LYS A 43 -4.13 -3.76 -2.78
C LYS A 43 -3.88 -4.75 -1.66
N VAL A 44 -4.55 -5.90 -1.72
CA VAL A 44 -4.21 -7.05 -0.88
C VAL A 44 -3.32 -7.97 -1.71
N THR A 45 -2.18 -8.40 -1.16
CA THR A 45 -1.27 -9.32 -1.86
C THR A 45 -1.98 -10.64 -2.20
N ARG A 46 -1.53 -11.30 -3.25
CA ARG A 46 -2.05 -12.54 -3.80
C ARG A 46 -0.88 -13.47 -4.09
N PRO A 47 -1.10 -14.77 -4.33
CA PRO A 47 -0.01 -15.70 -4.66
C PRO A 47 0.86 -15.28 -5.86
N ASN A 48 0.34 -14.42 -6.76
CA ASN A 48 1.03 -13.96 -7.96
C ASN A 48 1.35 -12.45 -7.96
N ASP A 49 1.10 -11.72 -6.86
CA ASP A 49 1.55 -10.35 -6.69
C ASP A 49 2.13 -10.15 -5.28
N ASP A 50 3.32 -9.57 -5.20
CA ASP A 50 4.03 -9.34 -3.94
C ASP A 50 4.11 -7.84 -3.62
N ALA A 51 4.52 -7.54 -2.38
CA ALA A 51 4.59 -6.16 -1.93
C ALA A 51 5.65 -5.34 -2.69
N ALA A 52 6.74 -5.98 -3.14
CA ALA A 52 7.77 -5.35 -3.96
C ALA A 52 7.20 -4.88 -5.31
N THR A 53 6.50 -5.75 -6.02
CA THR A 53 5.88 -5.46 -7.33
C THR A 53 4.86 -4.34 -7.20
N LEU A 54 3.98 -4.42 -6.19
CA LEU A 54 2.93 -3.43 -5.95
C LEU A 54 3.48 -2.06 -5.55
N ALA A 55 4.59 -2.02 -4.80
CA ALA A 55 5.30 -0.80 -4.43
C ALA A 55 6.02 -0.18 -5.63
N LYS A 56 6.73 -0.98 -6.42
CA LYS A 56 7.38 -0.54 -7.66
C LYS A 56 6.38 0.02 -8.68
N GLU A 57 5.23 -0.63 -8.83
CA GLU A 57 4.11 -0.09 -9.62
C GLU A 57 3.60 1.26 -9.09
N ALA A 58 3.64 1.49 -7.79
CA ALA A 58 3.18 2.75 -7.19
C ALA A 58 4.14 3.88 -7.59
N ARG A 59 5.45 3.62 -7.54
CA ARG A 59 6.48 4.54 -8.03
C ARG A 59 6.26 4.88 -9.52
N TYR A 60 6.09 3.88 -10.39
CA TYR A 60 5.87 4.12 -11.82
C TYR A 60 4.54 4.79 -12.17
N LYS A 61 3.56 4.78 -11.26
CA LYS A 61 2.24 5.42 -11.43
C LYS A 61 2.12 6.74 -10.65
N ASP A 62 3.26 7.33 -10.28
CA ASP A 62 3.40 8.61 -9.57
C ASP A 62 2.57 8.69 -8.28
N TYR A 63 2.51 7.59 -7.53
CA TYR A 63 1.98 7.63 -6.16
C TYR A 63 2.96 8.39 -5.29
N SER A 64 2.45 9.29 -4.46
CA SER A 64 3.27 10.09 -3.55
C SER A 64 3.76 9.28 -2.35
N GLY A 65 3.17 8.12 -2.09
CA GLY A 65 3.56 7.26 -1.00
C GLY A 65 2.94 5.87 -1.07
N VAL A 66 3.62 4.93 -0.40
CA VAL A 66 3.16 3.57 -0.18
C VAL A 66 3.09 3.33 1.32
N VAL A 67 2.00 2.75 1.78
CA VAL A 67 1.81 2.27 3.15
C VAL A 67 1.68 0.76 3.09
N VAL A 68 2.52 0.06 3.85
CA VAL A 68 2.55 -1.41 3.88
C VAL A 68 2.02 -1.91 5.22
N CYS A 69 1.06 -2.81 5.17
CA CYS A 69 0.49 -3.50 6.33
C CYS A 69 0.82 -4.98 6.22
N GLY A 70 1.94 -5.40 6.80
CA GLY A 70 2.44 -6.78 6.76
C GLY A 70 3.52 -7.00 7.82
N GLY A 71 4.12 -8.19 7.82
CA GLY A 71 5.30 -8.47 8.65
C GLY A 71 6.56 -7.74 8.15
N ASP A 72 7.62 -7.79 8.95
CA ASP A 72 8.88 -7.08 8.67
C ASP A 72 9.49 -7.46 7.31
N ASP A 73 9.40 -8.73 6.90
CA ASP A 73 9.90 -9.18 5.60
C ASP A 73 9.15 -8.51 4.44
N VAL A 74 7.82 -8.39 4.54
CA VAL A 74 6.99 -7.73 3.51
C VAL A 74 7.34 -6.24 3.43
N VAL A 75 7.54 -5.59 4.57
CA VAL A 75 7.95 -4.17 4.63
C VAL A 75 9.34 -3.98 4.04
N ARG A 76 10.28 -4.88 4.34
CA ARG A 76 11.64 -4.88 3.79
C ARG A 76 11.64 -5.01 2.27
N GLU A 77 10.90 -5.99 1.74
CA GLU A 77 10.79 -6.23 0.29
C GLU A 77 10.20 -5.02 -0.45
N ALA A 78 9.09 -4.47 0.04
CA ALA A 78 8.49 -3.26 -0.52
C ALA A 78 9.48 -2.07 -0.52
N SER A 79 10.21 -1.88 0.59
CA SER A 79 11.17 -0.79 0.73
C SER A 79 12.34 -0.92 -0.23
N LEU A 80 12.91 -2.12 -0.36
CA LEU A 80 14.02 -2.39 -1.29
C LEU A 80 13.60 -2.08 -2.74
N SER A 81 12.40 -2.48 -3.14
CA SER A 81 11.88 -2.24 -4.50
C SER A 81 11.76 -0.75 -4.87
N LEU A 82 11.64 0.13 -3.88
CA LEU A 82 11.53 1.57 -4.08
C LEU A 82 12.90 2.26 -4.13
N VAL A 83 13.90 1.69 -3.46
CA VAL A 83 15.27 2.24 -3.37
C VAL A 83 16.13 1.79 -4.55
N GLU A 84 15.80 0.68 -5.20
CA GLU A 84 16.50 0.25 -6.41
C GLU A 84 16.39 1.31 -7.52
N SER A 85 17.52 1.96 -7.81
CA SER A 85 17.72 2.88 -8.92
C SER A 85 17.54 2.12 -10.24
N ASP A 86 16.90 2.75 -11.23
CA ASP A 86 17.00 2.25 -12.60
C ASP A 86 18.48 2.43 -13.02
N THR A 87 19.27 1.35 -12.95
CA THR A 87 20.65 1.30 -13.49
C THR A 87 20.66 1.34 -15.00
#